data_AF-A0A846HN77-F1
#
_entry.id   AF-A0A846HN77-F1
#
_cell.length_a   1.000
_cell.length_b   1.000
_cell.length_c   1.000
_cell.angle_alpha   90.00
_cell.angle_beta   90.00
_cell.angle_gamma   90.00
#
_symmetry.space_group_name_H-M   'P 1'
#
loop_
_entity.id
_entity.type
_entity.pdbx_description
1 polymer ?
#
loop_
_entity_poly.entity_id
_entity_poly.type
_entity_poly.pdbx_seq_one_letter_code
_entity_poly.pdbx_strand_id
1 'polypeptide(L)'
;MILKAIIDEQVYTLNVPEPVMARGIEFFDQLDRDMDQGWQMSREWVESPDRLQRCQIIADKLLTALEKENEKLGMLMAGYILNRLPNVDSVELDLQGEVHNNQFHFKESATSSDAAITSPAAEDRSPSADAGLAAASAEVPSGMNKMQAMAQAGQDVTQVFKVGKAYRFSVYDHASGSWQDSPMIATEAEAERLRQQAFKARYEALQRA
;
A
#
# COMPACT_ATOMS: atom_id res chain seq x y z
N MET A 1 -20.91 -6.94 4.44
CA MET A 1 -19.50 -6.56 4.67
C MET A 1 -19.26 -5.15 4.14
N ILE A 2 -18.19 -4.46 4.55
CA ILE A 2 -17.93 -3.07 4.16
C ILE A 2 -16.58 -2.97 3.45
N LEU A 3 -16.56 -2.29 2.30
CA LEU A 3 -15.38 -1.81 1.59
C LEU A 3 -15.43 -0.28 1.53
N LYS A 4 -14.31 0.41 1.77
CA LYS A 4 -14.19 1.84 1.50
C LYS A 4 -13.56 2.04 0.13
N ALA A 5 -14.23 2.73 -0.79
CA ALA A 5 -13.62 3.20 -2.03
C ALA A 5 -13.17 4.65 -1.84
N ILE A 6 -11.89 4.92 -2.01
CA ILE A 6 -11.29 6.26 -1.94
C ILE A 6 -11.16 6.75 -3.38
N ILE A 7 -11.77 7.90 -3.67
CA ILE A 7 -11.72 8.56 -4.98
C ILE A 7 -11.30 9.99 -4.71
N ASP A 8 -10.11 10.37 -5.18
CA ASP A 8 -9.47 11.64 -4.80
C ASP A 8 -9.44 11.76 -3.25
N GLU A 9 -9.86 12.89 -2.66
CA GLU A 9 -9.94 13.03 -1.20
C GLU A 9 -11.22 12.44 -0.56
N GLN A 10 -12.11 11.79 -1.33
CA GLN A 10 -13.44 11.37 -0.88
C GLN A 10 -13.54 9.87 -0.57
N VAL A 11 -14.12 9.54 0.59
CA VAL A 11 -14.28 8.14 1.06
C VAL A 11 -15.74 7.69 0.92
N TYR A 12 -15.98 6.80 -0.05
CA TYR A 12 -17.27 6.17 -0.31
C TYR A 12 -17.38 4.83 0.44
N THR A 13 -18.40 4.69 1.29
CA THR A 13 -18.61 3.48 2.09
C THR A 13 -19.57 2.51 1.38
N LEU A 14 -19.04 1.43 0.82
CA LEU A 14 -19.80 0.41 0.11
C LEU A 14 -20.16 -0.74 1.07
N ASN A 15 -21.40 -0.74 1.56
CA ASN A 15 -21.94 -1.81 2.42
C ASN A 15 -22.53 -2.94 1.57
N VAL A 16 -21.69 -3.91 1.20
CA VAL A 16 -22.07 -5.08 0.39
C VAL A 16 -22.94 -6.03 1.22
N PRO A 17 -24.21 -6.27 0.84
CA PRO A 17 -25.11 -7.15 1.59
C PRO A 17 -24.68 -8.62 1.56
N GLU A 18 -24.95 -9.36 2.62
CA GLU A 18 -24.65 -10.81 2.70
C GLU A 18 -25.23 -11.63 1.53
N PRO A 19 -26.47 -11.37 1.03
CA PRO A 19 -26.97 -12.06 -0.15
C PRO A 19 -26.17 -11.80 -1.44
N VAL A 20 -25.48 -10.66 -1.55
CA VAL A 20 -24.59 -10.37 -2.69
C VAL A 20 -23.29 -11.14 -2.56
N MET A 21 -22.73 -11.25 -1.34
CA MET A 21 -21.56 -12.09 -1.08
C MET A 21 -21.84 -13.58 -1.38
N ALA A 22 -22.96 -14.10 -0.88
CA ALA A 22 -23.29 -15.52 -0.98
C ALA A 22 -23.73 -15.95 -2.39
N ARG A 23 -24.50 -15.10 -3.10
CA ARG A 23 -24.98 -15.41 -4.47
C ARG A 23 -24.02 -14.94 -5.57
N GLY A 24 -23.09 -14.06 -5.24
CA GLY A 24 -22.11 -13.53 -6.18
C GLY A 24 -20.98 -14.51 -6.52
N ILE A 25 -20.82 -15.62 -5.78
CA ILE A 25 -19.69 -16.55 -5.93
C ILE A 25 -19.53 -17.03 -7.38
N GLU A 26 -20.58 -17.54 -8.02
CA GLU A 26 -20.53 -18.01 -9.42
C GLU A 26 -20.12 -16.91 -10.41
N PHE A 27 -20.53 -15.65 -10.13
CA PHE A 27 -20.17 -14.48 -10.92
C PHE A 27 -18.71 -14.05 -10.65
N PHE A 28 -18.22 -14.14 -9.41
CA PHE A 28 -16.83 -13.88 -9.08
C PHE A 28 -15.90 -14.93 -9.73
N ASP A 29 -16.31 -16.20 -9.69
CA ASP A 29 -15.60 -17.31 -10.35
C ASP A 29 -15.66 -17.20 -11.88
N GLN A 30 -16.65 -16.50 -12.45
CA GLN A 30 -16.68 -16.16 -13.87
C GLN A 30 -15.69 -15.05 -14.21
N LEU A 31 -15.64 -13.98 -13.42
CA LEU A 31 -14.66 -12.90 -13.60
C LEU A 31 -13.21 -13.42 -13.54
N ASP A 32 -12.93 -14.35 -12.63
CA ASP A 32 -11.62 -15.04 -12.59
C ASP A 32 -11.32 -15.80 -13.88
N ARG A 33 -12.27 -16.60 -14.38
CA ARG A 33 -12.12 -17.37 -15.63
C ARG A 33 -12.04 -16.49 -16.89
N ASP A 34 -12.61 -15.30 -16.84
CA ASP A 34 -12.48 -14.30 -17.91
C ASP A 34 -11.08 -13.66 -17.87
N MET A 35 -10.54 -13.39 -16.68
CA MET A 35 -9.17 -12.87 -16.49
C MET A 35 -8.07 -13.93 -16.73
N ASP A 36 -8.37 -15.22 -16.55
CA ASP A 36 -7.49 -16.35 -16.89
C ASP A 36 -7.17 -16.44 -18.41
N GLN A 37 -7.89 -15.70 -19.27
CA GLN A 37 -7.63 -15.60 -20.72
C GLN A 37 -6.60 -14.53 -21.08
N GLY A 38 -6.06 -13.86 -20.06
CA GLY A 38 -5.23 -12.67 -20.18
C GLY A 38 -6.04 -11.38 -20.21
N TRP A 39 -5.43 -10.30 -19.72
CA TRP A 39 -6.08 -9.00 -19.62
C TRP A 39 -5.13 -7.87 -20.04
N GLN A 40 -5.67 -6.87 -20.74
CA GLN A 40 -4.95 -5.63 -21.02
C GLN A 40 -5.03 -4.70 -19.80
N MET A 41 -3.94 -4.59 -19.04
CA MET A 41 -3.80 -3.66 -17.92
C MET A 41 -3.06 -2.41 -18.42
N SER A 42 -3.84 -1.36 -18.72
CA SER A 42 -3.37 -0.15 -19.38
C SER A 42 -2.69 -0.41 -20.74
N ARG A 43 -1.35 -0.37 -20.76
CA ARG A 43 -0.51 -0.55 -21.96
C ARG A 43 0.16 -1.93 -22.01
N GLU A 44 0.03 -2.71 -20.94
CA GLU A 44 0.63 -4.02 -20.78
C GLU A 44 -0.43 -5.11 -20.99
N TRP A 45 -0.03 -6.22 -21.61
CA TRP A 45 -0.83 -7.43 -21.68
C TRP A 45 -0.33 -8.44 -20.65
N VAL A 46 -1.18 -8.79 -19.70
CA VAL A 46 -0.86 -9.74 -18.63
C VAL A 46 -1.58 -11.06 -18.95
N GLU A 47 -0.83 -12.10 -19.31
CA GLU A 47 -1.40 -13.39 -19.77
C GLU A 47 -2.20 -14.14 -18.70
N SER A 48 -1.83 -14.00 -17.43
CA SER A 48 -2.51 -14.62 -16.30
C SER A 48 -2.37 -13.72 -15.07
N PRO A 49 -3.24 -12.72 -14.90
CA PRO A 49 -3.18 -11.78 -13.77
C PRO A 49 -3.23 -12.52 -12.44
N ASP A 50 -2.36 -12.12 -11.50
CA ASP A 50 -2.38 -12.66 -10.14
C ASP A 50 -3.59 -12.15 -9.32
N ARG A 51 -3.75 -12.67 -8.10
CA ARG A 51 -4.87 -12.30 -7.22
C ARG A 51 -4.98 -10.80 -6.95
N LEU A 52 -3.86 -10.08 -6.83
CA LEU A 52 -3.85 -8.63 -6.59
C LEU A 52 -4.17 -7.88 -7.88
N GLN A 53 -3.54 -8.25 -8.99
CA GLN A 53 -3.80 -7.67 -10.32
C GLN A 53 -5.26 -7.84 -10.75
N ARG A 54 -5.88 -9.00 -10.48
CA ARG A 54 -7.32 -9.21 -10.68
C ARG A 54 -8.15 -8.25 -9.85
N CYS A 55 -7.81 -8.05 -8.58
CA CYS A 55 -8.50 -7.05 -7.76
C CYS A 55 -8.30 -5.63 -8.32
N GLN A 56 -7.12 -5.27 -8.85
CA GLN A 56 -6.88 -4.00 -9.53
C GLN A 56 -7.76 -3.83 -10.80
N ILE A 57 -7.90 -4.88 -11.62
CA ILE A 57 -8.82 -4.91 -12.78
C ILE A 57 -10.28 -4.71 -12.34
N ILE A 58 -10.68 -5.33 -11.22
CA ILE A 58 -12.04 -5.16 -10.68
C ILE A 58 -12.22 -3.79 -9.99
N ALA A 59 -11.16 -3.17 -9.47
CA ALA A 59 -11.19 -1.81 -8.93
C ALA A 59 -11.43 -0.75 -10.02
N ASP A 60 -10.78 -0.87 -11.18
CA ASP A 60 -11.07 -0.06 -12.37
C ASP A 60 -12.55 -0.20 -12.82
N LYS A 61 -13.07 -1.43 -12.85
CA LYS A 61 -14.50 -1.68 -13.11
C LYS A 61 -15.43 -1.13 -12.03
N LEU A 62 -15.00 -1.12 -10.78
CA LEU A 62 -15.74 -0.51 -9.67
C LEU A 62 -15.83 1.01 -9.87
N LEU A 63 -14.72 1.68 -10.17
CA LEU A 63 -14.71 3.12 -10.49
C LEU A 63 -15.70 3.42 -11.63
N THR A 64 -15.57 2.71 -12.76
CA THR A 64 -16.49 2.82 -13.90
C THR A 64 -17.96 2.61 -13.51
N ALA A 65 -18.25 1.72 -12.57
CA ALA A 65 -19.60 1.46 -12.09
C ALA A 65 -20.14 2.58 -11.19
N LEU A 66 -19.29 3.20 -10.37
CA LEU A 66 -19.63 4.33 -9.50
C LEU A 66 -19.88 5.60 -10.33
N GLU A 67 -19.02 5.91 -11.31
CA GLU A 67 -19.19 7.04 -12.25
C GLU A 67 -20.49 6.95 -13.05
N LYS A 68 -20.96 5.73 -13.33
CA LYS A 68 -22.20 5.46 -14.09
C LYS A 68 -23.41 5.22 -13.19
N GLU A 69 -23.31 5.50 -11.89
CA GLU A 69 -24.35 5.30 -10.88
C GLU A 69 -24.95 3.88 -10.88
N ASN A 70 -24.19 2.88 -11.34
CA ASN A 70 -24.63 1.50 -11.46
C ASN A 70 -24.38 0.75 -10.15
N GLU A 71 -25.18 1.07 -9.13
CA GLU A 71 -25.10 0.50 -7.78
C GLU A 71 -25.02 -1.03 -7.78
N LYS A 72 -25.80 -1.71 -8.63
CA LYS A 72 -25.84 -3.18 -8.70
C LYS A 72 -24.49 -3.75 -9.14
N LEU A 73 -23.88 -3.16 -10.17
CA LEU A 73 -22.56 -3.59 -10.63
C LEU A 73 -21.49 -3.21 -9.60
N GLY A 74 -21.54 -2.00 -9.05
CA GLY A 74 -20.61 -1.55 -8.00
C GLY A 74 -20.61 -2.46 -6.77
N MET A 75 -21.77 -2.89 -6.30
CA MET A 75 -21.89 -3.84 -5.18
C MET A 75 -21.35 -5.24 -5.51
N LEU A 76 -21.44 -5.67 -6.77
CA LEU A 76 -20.80 -6.91 -7.22
C LEU A 76 -19.26 -6.78 -7.32
N MET A 77 -18.74 -5.66 -7.84
CA MET A 77 -17.28 -5.43 -7.90
C MET A 77 -16.68 -5.31 -6.48
N ALA A 78 -17.34 -4.56 -5.59
CA ALA A 78 -16.95 -4.48 -4.18
C ALA A 78 -17.05 -5.84 -3.47
N GLY A 79 -18.07 -6.64 -3.78
CA GLY A 79 -18.23 -8.01 -3.27
C GLY A 79 -17.12 -8.95 -3.73
N TYR A 80 -16.70 -8.85 -5.00
CA TYR A 80 -15.54 -9.59 -5.53
C TYR A 80 -14.27 -9.21 -4.76
N ILE A 81 -13.98 -7.91 -4.60
CA ILE A 81 -12.79 -7.43 -3.89
C ILE A 81 -12.79 -7.92 -2.44
N LEU A 82 -13.91 -7.84 -1.73
CA LEU A 82 -14.03 -8.36 -0.35
C LEU A 82 -13.92 -9.89 -0.26
N ASN A 83 -14.37 -10.63 -1.27
CA ASN A 83 -14.22 -12.09 -1.31
C ASN A 83 -12.76 -12.50 -1.58
N ARG A 84 -12.14 -11.89 -2.60
CA ARG A 84 -10.77 -12.20 -3.01
C ARG A 84 -9.73 -11.55 -2.11
N LEU A 85 -10.03 -10.50 -1.34
CA LEU A 85 -9.14 -9.89 -0.34
C LEU A 85 -9.88 -9.72 1.01
N PRO A 86 -10.09 -10.78 1.80
CA PRO A 86 -10.93 -10.73 3.01
C PRO A 86 -10.42 -9.76 4.09
N ASN A 87 -9.12 -9.45 4.09
CA ASN A 87 -8.50 -8.54 5.04
C ASN A 87 -8.44 -7.08 4.54
N VAL A 88 -8.99 -6.77 3.35
CA VAL A 88 -9.02 -5.39 2.83
C VAL A 88 -9.90 -4.49 3.71
N ASP A 89 -9.51 -3.23 3.88
CA ASP A 89 -10.32 -2.17 4.50
C ASP A 89 -10.77 -1.15 3.45
N SER A 90 -9.83 -0.70 2.61
CA SER A 90 -10.09 0.28 1.54
C SER A 90 -9.37 -0.06 0.24
N VAL A 91 -9.90 0.50 -0.85
CA VAL A 91 -9.27 0.59 -2.16
C VAL A 91 -9.19 2.05 -2.56
N GLU A 92 -8.02 2.51 -3.00
CA GLU A 92 -7.80 3.82 -3.62
C GLU A 92 -7.87 3.65 -5.14
N LEU A 93 -8.73 4.42 -5.79
CA LEU A 93 -9.10 4.27 -7.20
C LEU A 93 -8.41 5.32 -8.08
N ASP A 94 -7.69 4.87 -9.11
CA ASP A 94 -6.98 5.74 -10.04
C ASP A 94 -7.93 6.35 -11.09
N LEU A 95 -8.10 7.67 -11.02
CA LEU A 95 -8.95 8.46 -11.94
C LEU A 95 -8.38 8.63 -13.36
N GLN A 96 -7.15 8.18 -13.62
CA GLN A 96 -6.52 8.25 -14.95
C GLN A 96 -6.75 6.96 -15.76
N GLY A 97 -7.38 5.94 -15.17
CA GLY A 97 -7.59 4.64 -15.79
C GLY A 97 -6.33 3.77 -15.82
N GLU A 98 -5.31 4.12 -15.04
CA GLU A 98 -4.08 3.34 -14.96
C GLU A 98 -4.29 2.20 -13.94
N VAL A 99 -4.70 1.03 -14.43
CA VAL A 99 -5.20 -0.10 -13.61
C VAL A 99 -4.22 -0.48 -12.49
N HIS A 100 -2.91 -0.42 -12.75
CA HIS A 100 -1.85 -0.73 -11.79
C HIS A 100 -1.72 0.27 -10.62
N ASN A 101 -2.25 1.48 -10.75
CA ASN A 101 -2.23 2.50 -9.70
C ASN A 101 -3.33 2.30 -8.66
N ASN A 102 -4.31 1.41 -8.91
CA ASN A 102 -5.32 1.05 -7.91
C ASN A 102 -4.63 0.36 -6.72
N GLN A 103 -4.75 0.95 -5.53
CA GLN A 103 -4.05 0.49 -4.31
C GLN A 103 -5.04 -0.07 -3.29
N PHE A 104 -4.58 -1.04 -2.49
CA PHE A 104 -5.39 -1.69 -1.46
C PHE A 104 -4.75 -1.53 -0.09
N HIS A 105 -5.53 -1.06 0.89
CA HIS A 105 -5.13 -0.99 2.28
C HIS A 105 -5.80 -2.12 3.06
N PHE A 106 -5.00 -2.83 3.85
CA PHE A 106 -5.46 -3.97 4.63
C PHE A 106 -5.67 -3.58 6.08
N LYS A 107 -6.58 -4.27 6.76
CA LYS A 107 -6.85 -4.10 8.19
C LYS A 107 -5.59 -4.50 8.97
N GLU A 108 -5.10 -3.58 9.79
CA GLU A 108 -4.07 -3.84 10.80
C GLU A 108 -4.46 -5.10 11.59
N SER A 109 -3.66 -6.15 11.49
CA SER A 109 -3.95 -7.40 12.21
C SER A 109 -3.55 -7.20 13.67
N ALA A 110 -4.53 -7.18 14.56
CA ALA A 110 -4.36 -6.92 16.00
C ALA A 110 -3.66 -8.08 16.74
N THR A 111 -2.40 -8.34 16.37
CA THR A 111 -1.53 -9.37 16.95
C THR A 111 -0.07 -8.89 16.95
N SER A 112 0.27 -7.98 17.86
CA SER A 112 1.50 -7.99 18.68
C SER A 112 1.60 -6.71 19.51
N SER A 113 1.02 -6.73 20.72
CA SER A 113 1.20 -5.67 21.71
C SER A 113 1.40 -6.25 23.10
N ASP A 114 2.38 -7.15 23.24
CA ASP A 114 2.98 -7.48 24.55
C ASP A 114 4.39 -8.10 24.39
N ALA A 115 5.41 -7.24 24.18
CA ALA A 115 6.82 -7.63 24.17
C ALA A 115 7.80 -6.45 24.36
N ALA A 116 7.46 -5.46 25.18
CA ALA A 116 8.48 -4.90 26.07
C ALA A 116 8.60 -5.92 27.21
N ILE A 117 9.76 -6.39 27.67
CA ILE A 117 10.99 -5.66 28.00
C ILE A 117 12.13 -6.70 28.05
N THR A 118 13.33 -6.38 27.54
CA THR A 118 14.66 -6.66 28.14
C THR A 118 15.76 -6.27 27.15
N SER A 119 16.49 -5.19 27.43
CA SER A 119 17.87 -5.01 26.92
C SER A 119 18.83 -5.73 27.86
N PRO A 120 19.93 -6.31 27.35
CA PRO A 120 21.23 -5.61 27.33
C PRO A 120 21.83 -5.61 25.90
N ALA A 121 22.36 -4.49 25.41
CA ALA A 121 23.67 -3.91 25.74
C ALA A 121 24.87 -4.65 25.12
N ALA A 122 25.40 -4.03 24.05
CA ALA A 122 26.79 -3.95 23.57
C ALA A 122 27.69 -5.20 23.41
N GLU A 123 28.31 -5.28 22.23
CA GLU A 123 29.75 -5.50 21.91
C GLU A 123 29.83 -6.25 20.56
N ASP A 124 30.05 -5.54 19.46
CA ASP A 124 31.38 -5.20 18.91
C ASP A 124 32.22 -6.44 18.51
N ARG A 125 32.21 -6.76 17.21
CA ARG A 125 33.36 -7.20 16.39
C ARG A 125 32.95 -7.68 14.99
N SER A 126 33.29 -6.86 13.99
CA SER A 126 33.76 -7.36 12.68
C SER A 126 35.30 -7.45 12.76
N PRO A 127 36.01 -8.28 11.96
CA PRO A 127 36.28 -7.88 10.56
C PRO A 127 36.51 -9.02 9.53
N SER A 128 36.37 -8.67 8.24
CA SER A 128 37.15 -9.13 7.05
C SER A 128 37.26 -10.63 6.68
N ALA A 129 37.49 -11.06 5.42
CA ALA A 129 37.38 -10.50 4.06
C ALA A 129 37.72 -11.62 3.03
N ASP A 130 37.70 -11.31 1.72
CA ASP A 130 38.24 -12.09 0.57
C ASP A 130 37.51 -13.38 0.09
N ALA A 131 37.41 -13.70 -1.21
CA ALA A 131 37.58 -12.90 -2.45
C ALA A 131 37.10 -13.64 -3.74
N GLY A 132 36.83 -12.84 -4.80
CA GLY A 132 36.89 -13.21 -6.23
C GLY A 132 35.58 -13.71 -6.88
N LEU A 133 35.26 -13.47 -8.16
CA LEU A 133 35.81 -12.63 -9.26
C LEU A 133 34.62 -12.22 -10.18
N ALA A 134 34.62 -11.28 -11.14
CA ALA A 134 35.65 -10.45 -11.78
C ALA A 134 35.07 -9.07 -12.24
N ALA A 135 35.78 -8.33 -13.10
CA ALA A 135 35.32 -7.14 -13.85
C ALA A 135 34.85 -7.55 -15.29
N ALA A 136 34.25 -6.72 -16.16
CA ALA A 136 34.23 -5.25 -16.34
C ALA A 136 33.04 -4.88 -17.31
N SER A 137 32.53 -3.66 -17.50
CA SER A 137 32.87 -2.28 -17.09
C SER A 137 31.58 -1.42 -17.12
N ALA A 138 31.42 -0.44 -16.23
CA ALA A 138 30.86 0.93 -16.46
C ALA A 138 30.42 1.62 -15.14
N GLU A 139 31.34 2.41 -14.58
CA GLU A 139 31.11 3.74 -13.98
C GLU A 139 30.02 3.97 -12.88
N VAL A 140 30.52 4.23 -11.66
CA VAL A 140 29.94 4.97 -10.51
C VAL A 140 28.60 4.50 -9.89
N PRO A 141 28.65 3.76 -8.75
CA PRO A 141 27.52 3.60 -7.84
C PRO A 141 27.67 4.51 -6.61
N SER A 142 26.89 5.60 -6.56
CA SER A 142 26.76 6.46 -5.37
C SER A 142 25.39 7.15 -5.37
N GLY A 143 24.60 6.99 -4.31
CA GLY A 143 23.23 7.48 -4.22
C GLY A 143 22.21 6.60 -4.94
N MET A 144 21.16 6.18 -4.23
CA MET A 144 19.93 5.73 -4.90
C MET A 144 19.46 6.82 -5.87
N ASN A 145 19.03 6.41 -7.07
CA ASN A 145 18.64 7.36 -8.11
C ASN A 145 17.48 8.22 -7.58
N LYS A 146 17.44 9.52 -7.92
CA LYS A 146 16.56 10.52 -7.26
C LYS A 146 15.08 10.07 -7.14
N MET A 147 14.60 9.35 -8.15
CA MET A 147 13.26 8.77 -8.22
C MET A 147 13.05 7.60 -7.22
N GLN A 148 14.05 6.73 -7.08
CA GLN A 148 14.05 5.63 -6.09
C GLN A 148 14.12 6.18 -4.65
N ALA A 149 14.94 7.22 -4.41
CA ALA A 149 15.02 7.88 -3.10
C ALA A 149 13.68 8.52 -2.67
N MET A 150 12.87 9.03 -3.62
CA MET A 150 11.51 9.51 -3.32
C MET A 150 10.53 8.38 -3.04
N ALA A 151 10.58 7.29 -3.81
CA ALA A 151 9.73 6.11 -3.59
C ALA A 151 10.02 5.46 -2.23
N GLN A 152 11.29 5.26 -1.90
CA GLN A 152 11.71 4.70 -0.61
C GLN A 152 11.33 5.64 0.55
N ALA A 153 11.57 6.96 0.45
CA ALA A 153 11.12 7.91 1.48
C ALA A 153 9.59 7.92 1.67
N GLY A 154 8.80 7.54 0.65
CA GLY A 154 7.36 7.35 0.73
C GLY A 154 6.97 6.07 1.47
N GLN A 155 7.71 4.99 1.27
CA GLN A 155 7.56 3.74 2.05
C GLN A 155 8.03 3.91 3.50
N ASP A 156 9.03 4.77 3.75
CA ASP A 156 9.64 4.98 5.06
C ASP A 156 8.83 5.90 5.98
N VAL A 157 7.75 6.55 5.51
CA VAL A 157 6.99 7.53 6.31
C VAL A 157 5.49 7.40 6.07
N THR A 158 4.75 6.93 7.08
CA THR A 158 3.30 6.76 7.00
C THR A 158 2.58 8.09 6.71
N GLN A 159 1.32 7.99 6.29
CA GLN A 159 0.39 9.11 6.38
C GLN A 159 0.17 9.52 7.85
N VAL A 160 -0.39 10.71 8.06
CA VAL A 160 -0.80 11.17 9.40
C VAL A 160 -2.08 10.44 9.79
N PHE A 161 -2.11 9.84 10.98
CA PHE A 161 -3.26 9.13 11.53
C PHE A 161 -3.65 9.69 12.91
N LYS A 162 -4.93 9.55 13.25
CA LYS A 162 -5.52 10.13 14.47
C LYS A 162 -5.58 9.10 15.60
N VAL A 163 -4.98 9.43 16.75
CA VAL A 163 -4.98 8.62 17.96
C VAL A 163 -5.67 9.40 19.09
N GLY A 164 -6.94 9.08 19.33
CA GLY A 164 -7.77 9.76 20.32
C GLY A 164 -8.00 11.24 20.00
N LYS A 165 -7.35 12.14 20.76
CA LYS A 165 -7.40 13.60 20.57
C LYS A 165 -6.15 14.17 19.88
N ALA A 166 -5.21 13.33 19.48
CA ALA A 166 -3.95 13.72 18.86
C ALA A 166 -3.77 13.09 17.48
N TYR A 167 -2.80 13.60 16.74
CA TYR A 167 -2.35 13.14 15.44
C TYR A 167 -0.92 12.60 15.56
N ARG A 168 -0.60 11.58 14.77
CA ARG A 168 0.72 10.94 14.73
C ARG A 168 1.07 10.51 13.31
N PHE A 169 2.34 10.26 13.05
CA PHE A 169 2.85 9.54 11.88
C PHE A 169 4.01 8.65 12.34
N SER A 170 4.33 7.59 11.61
CA SER A 170 5.44 6.70 11.95
C SER A 170 6.49 6.75 10.85
N VAL A 171 7.76 6.68 11.26
CA VAL A 171 8.93 6.71 10.37
C VAL A 171 9.66 5.39 10.53
N TYR A 172 9.86 4.67 9.43
CA TYR A 172 10.69 3.48 9.42
C TYR A 172 12.17 3.88 9.55
N ASP A 173 12.89 3.21 10.44
CA ASP A 173 14.31 3.40 10.64
C ASP A 173 15.11 2.19 10.18
N HIS A 174 15.66 2.28 8.97
CA HIS A 174 16.54 1.26 8.38
C HIS A 174 17.77 0.92 9.23
N ALA A 175 18.21 1.81 10.13
CA ALA A 175 19.33 1.53 11.03
C ALA A 175 18.97 0.55 12.16
N SER A 176 17.71 0.56 12.62
CA SER A 176 17.19 -0.33 13.67
C SER A 176 16.20 -1.38 13.18
N GLY A 177 15.78 -1.32 11.91
CA GLY A 177 14.74 -2.17 11.32
C GLY A 177 13.35 -1.97 11.95
N SER A 178 13.08 -0.79 12.51
CA SER A 178 11.87 -0.56 13.33
C SER A 178 11.13 0.73 12.98
N TRP A 179 9.81 0.72 13.17
CA TRP A 179 8.97 1.90 13.07
C TRP A 179 9.06 2.76 14.33
N GLN A 180 9.31 4.05 14.16
CA GLN A 180 9.35 5.05 15.22
C GLN A 180 8.17 6.01 15.07
N ASP A 181 7.26 5.99 16.04
CA ASP A 181 6.11 6.91 16.05
C ASP A 181 6.51 8.33 16.45
N SER A 182 5.92 9.33 15.79
CA SER A 182 5.98 10.73 16.19
C SER A 182 5.37 10.95 17.59
N PRO A 183 5.72 12.05 18.29
CA PRO A 183 4.98 12.46 19.49
C PRO A 183 3.49 12.70 19.18
N MET A 184 2.66 12.77 20.23
CA MET A 184 1.25 13.15 20.12
C MET A 184 1.14 14.63 19.73
N ILE A 185 0.69 14.91 18.51
CA ILE A 185 0.58 16.27 17.97
C ILE A 185 -0.87 16.75 18.06
N ALA A 186 -1.09 17.99 18.47
CA ALA A 186 -2.44 18.47 18.80
C ALA A 186 -3.32 18.75 17.57
N THR A 187 -2.71 19.03 16.41
CA THR A 187 -3.42 19.41 15.18
C THR A 187 -2.89 18.65 13.96
N GLU A 188 -3.79 18.42 13.00
CA GLU A 188 -3.52 17.67 11.77
C GLU A 188 -2.45 18.36 10.91
N ALA A 189 -2.62 19.66 10.63
CA ALA A 189 -1.69 20.47 9.85
C ALA A 189 -0.28 20.56 10.49
N GLU A 190 -0.18 20.54 11.83
CA GLU A 190 1.12 20.47 12.50
C GLU A 190 1.78 19.09 12.34
N ALA A 191 0.98 18.02 12.38
CA ALA A 191 1.47 16.66 12.16
C ALA A 191 1.92 16.43 10.72
N GLU A 192 1.18 16.96 9.73
CA GLU A 192 1.58 16.94 8.33
C GLU A 192 2.88 17.71 8.09
N ARG A 193 3.02 18.90 8.68
CA ARG A 193 4.25 19.69 8.60
C ARG A 193 5.46 18.94 9.17
N LEU A 194 5.29 18.25 10.30
CA LEU A 194 6.32 17.42 10.90
C LEU A 194 6.61 16.15 10.07
N ARG A 195 5.57 15.53 9.48
CA ARG A 195 5.67 14.39 8.56
C ARG A 195 6.44 14.75 7.28
N GLN A 196 6.19 15.93 6.71
CA GLN A 196 6.97 16.48 5.58
C GLN A 196 8.43 16.73 5.94
N GLN A 197 8.73 17.19 7.16
CA GLN A 197 10.11 17.35 7.64
C GLN A 197 10.82 16.00 7.80
N ALA A 198 10.14 14.99 8.34
CA ALA A 198 10.67 13.63 8.45
C ALA A 198 10.91 12.97 7.08
N PHE A 199 9.96 13.11 6.16
CA PHE A 199 10.11 12.66 4.76
C PHE A 199 11.32 13.31 4.09
N LYS A 200 11.47 14.64 4.23
CA LYS A 200 12.62 15.37 3.69
C LYS A 200 13.94 14.90 4.30
N ALA A 201 13.99 14.67 5.61
CA ALA A 201 15.19 14.18 6.28
C ALA A 201 15.57 12.75 5.84
N ARG A 202 14.60 11.84 5.65
CA ARG A 202 14.84 10.50 5.10
C ARG A 202 15.32 10.55 3.65
N TYR A 203 14.67 11.35 2.80
CA TYR A 203 15.11 11.60 1.43
C TYR A 203 16.55 12.14 1.38
N GLU A 204 16.90 13.14 2.19
CA GLU A 204 18.28 13.67 2.27
C GLU A 204 19.30 12.64 2.78
N ALA A 205 18.90 11.71 3.67
CA ALA A 205 19.75 10.62 4.12
C ALA A 205 19.97 9.57 3.03
N LEU A 206 18.91 9.15 2.32
CA LEU A 206 18.96 8.21 1.19
C LEU A 206 19.74 8.77 -0.02
N GLN A 207 19.83 10.10 -0.15
CA GLN A 207 20.69 10.77 -1.14
C GLN A 207 22.17 10.87 -0.73
N ARG A 208 22.52 10.59 0.54
CA ARG A 208 23.90 10.64 1.06
C ARG A 208 24.52 9.25 1.27
N ALA A 209 23.74 8.19 1.10
CA ALA A 209 24.17 6.79 1.15
C ALA A 209 24.64 6.30 -0.23
#